data_AF-A0A1B0DEL1-F1
#
_entry.id   AF-A0A1B0DEL1-F1
#
_cell.length_a   1.000
_cell.length_b   1.000
_cell.length_c   1.000
_cell.angle_alpha   90.00
_cell.angle_beta   90.00
_cell.angle_gamma   90.00
#
_symmetry.space_group_name_H-M   'P 1'
#
loop_
_entity.id
_entity.type
_entity.pdbx_description
1 polymer ?
#
loop_
_entity_poly.entity_id
_entity_poly.type
_entity_poly.pdbx_seq_one_letter_code
_entity_poly.pdbx_strand_id
1 'polypeptide(L)'
;MHPPQAPVVPVTPIQAMPSTSGNTVDDIAKMHMVQAMAQKSNMNLEWSRKCLEENNWDFDKAGYVFTEMNKLNKIPQEAFIK
;
A
#
# COMPACT_ATOMS: atom_id res chain seq x y z
N MET A 1 35.61 -39.82 31.44
CA MET A 1 35.31 -39.70 30.00
C MET A 1 33.83 -39.32 29.88
N HIS A 2 33.49 -38.04 30.04
CA HIS A 2 32.11 -37.55 29.86
C HIS A 2 31.95 -37.01 28.42
N PRO A 3 30.80 -37.21 27.75
CA PRO A 3 30.52 -36.53 26.49
C PRO A 3 30.20 -35.05 26.74
N PRO A 4 30.55 -34.12 25.82
CA PRO A 4 30.12 -32.74 25.93
C PRO A 4 28.62 -32.65 25.60
N GLN A 5 27.84 -32.16 26.57
CA GLN A 5 26.46 -31.75 26.34
C GLN A 5 26.48 -30.44 25.55
N ALA A 6 25.88 -30.44 24.36
CA ALA A 6 25.71 -29.24 23.54
C ALA A 6 24.70 -28.28 24.20
N PRO A 7 24.90 -26.94 24.12
CA PRO A 7 23.92 -25.99 24.64
C PRO A 7 22.63 -26.04 23.85
N VAL A 8 21.52 -26.15 24.58
CA VAL A 8 20.15 -26.01 24.09
C VAL A 8 19.92 -24.62 23.50
N VAL A 9 19.53 -24.54 22.22
CA VAL A 9 18.85 -23.36 21.68
C VAL A 9 17.35 -23.64 21.65
N PRO A 10 16.50 -22.83 22.31
CA PRO A 10 15.07 -22.96 22.17
C PRO A 10 14.69 -22.57 20.74
N VAL A 11 14.12 -23.51 19.99
CA VAL A 11 13.49 -23.22 18.70
C VAL A 11 12.26 -22.37 18.95
N THR A 12 12.40 -21.05 18.86
CA THR A 12 11.26 -20.14 18.70
C THR A 12 10.42 -20.61 17.51
N PRO A 13 9.08 -20.69 17.61
CA PRO A 13 8.25 -20.88 16.43
C PRO A 13 8.41 -19.65 15.56
N ILE A 14 9.22 -19.79 14.50
CA ILE A 14 9.30 -18.81 13.43
C ILE A 14 7.92 -18.85 12.79
N GLN A 15 7.05 -17.91 13.19
CA GLN A 15 5.78 -17.68 12.51
C GLN A 15 6.14 -17.46 11.04
N ALA A 16 5.75 -18.41 10.20
CA ALA A 16 5.97 -18.36 8.77
C ALA A 16 5.36 -17.05 8.26
N MET A 17 6.22 -16.06 8.04
CA MET A 17 5.87 -14.93 7.19
C MET A 17 5.60 -15.56 5.83
N PRO A 18 4.44 -15.31 5.19
CA PRO A 18 4.22 -15.84 3.87
C PRO A 18 5.24 -15.18 2.93
N SER A 19 6.25 -15.95 2.57
CA SER A 19 7.17 -15.68 1.47
C SER A 19 6.38 -15.78 0.18
N THR A 20 5.56 -14.76 -0.10
CA THR A 20 4.88 -14.64 -1.38
C THR A 20 5.79 -13.83 -2.29
N SER A 21 6.45 -14.54 -3.19
CA SER A 21 6.78 -14.14 -4.57
C SER A 21 6.81 -12.63 -4.82
N GLY A 22 7.98 -12.11 -5.19
CA GLY A 22 8.34 -10.68 -5.36
C GLY A 22 7.53 -9.81 -6.32
N ASN A 23 6.26 -10.14 -6.59
CA ASN A 23 5.25 -9.26 -7.18
C ASN A 23 4.18 -8.83 -6.14
N THR A 24 3.88 -9.66 -5.14
CA THR A 24 2.75 -9.39 -4.22
C THR A 24 2.96 -8.20 -3.28
N VAL A 25 4.22 -7.92 -2.89
CA VAL A 25 4.56 -6.81 -2.00
C VAL A 25 4.24 -5.47 -2.65
N ASP A 26 4.45 -5.37 -3.97
CA ASP A 26 4.14 -4.17 -4.75
C ASP A 26 2.62 -3.96 -4.85
N ASP A 27 1.84 -5.03 -5.10
CA ASP A 27 0.38 -4.96 -5.10
C ASP A 27 -0.21 -4.52 -3.74
N ILE A 28 0.34 -5.02 -2.62
CA ILE A 28 -0.10 -4.61 -1.28
C ILE A 28 0.27 -3.14 -1.02
N ALA A 29 1.49 -2.72 -1.36
CA ALA A 29 1.93 -1.33 -1.21
C ALA A 29 1.04 -0.37 -2.02
N LYS A 30 0.74 -0.74 -3.27
CA LYS A 30 -0.18 -0.03 -4.15
C LYS A 30 -1.57 0.08 -3.56
N MET A 31 -2.14 -1.02 -3.08
CA MET A 31 -3.44 -1.03 -2.38
C MET A 31 -3.45 -0.09 -1.17
N HIS A 32 -2.40 -0.06 -0.36
CA HIS A 32 -2.28 0.89 0.75
C HIS A 32 -2.24 2.35 0.27
N MET A 33 -1.52 2.66 -0.81
CA MET A 33 -1.50 4.01 -1.38
C MET A 33 -2.88 4.43 -1.89
N VAL A 34 -3.60 3.52 -2.55
CA VAL A 34 -4.96 3.77 -3.03
C VAL A 34 -5.89 4.08 -1.86
N GLN A 35 -5.84 3.29 -0.80
CA GLN A 35 -6.65 3.52 0.40
C GLN A 35 -6.31 4.86 1.08
N ALA A 36 -5.01 5.16 1.24
CA ALA A 36 -4.57 6.43 1.81
C ALA A 36 -5.04 7.63 0.98
N MET A 37 -4.98 7.52 -0.35
CA MET A 37 -5.42 8.58 -1.26
C MET A 37 -6.94 8.76 -1.21
N ALA A 38 -7.70 7.66 -1.21
CA ALA A 38 -9.16 7.68 -1.04
C ALA A 38 -9.59 8.38 0.25
N GLN A 39 -8.92 8.08 1.36
CA GLN A 39 -9.18 8.73 2.64
C GLN A 39 -8.81 10.21 2.65
N LYS A 40 -7.69 10.59 2.03
CA LYS A 40 -7.24 11.99 1.92
C LYS A 40 -8.15 12.83 1.03
N SER A 41 -8.56 12.27 -0.10
CA SER A 41 -9.34 12.94 -1.14
C SER A 41 -10.85 12.87 -0.95
N ASN A 42 -11.32 12.01 -0.04
CA ASN A 42 -12.72 11.57 0.02
C ASN A 42 -13.21 10.91 -1.30
N MET A 43 -12.28 10.47 -2.14
CA MET A 43 -12.59 9.79 -3.39
C MET A 43 -12.70 8.28 -3.15
N ASN A 44 -13.33 7.57 -4.08
CA ASN A 44 -13.38 6.12 -4.06
C ASN A 44 -12.03 5.50 -4.48
N LEU A 45 -11.94 4.18 -4.28
CA LEU A 45 -10.71 3.43 -4.53
C LEU A 45 -10.37 3.37 -6.03
N GLU A 46 -11.35 3.30 -6.92
CA GLU A 46 -11.11 3.24 -8.37
C GLU A 46 -10.44 4.52 -8.88
N TRP A 47 -10.94 5.67 -8.47
CA TRP A 47 -10.38 6.94 -8.87
C TRP A 47 -9.08 7.26 -8.14
N SER A 48 -8.95 6.86 -6.88
CA SER A 48 -7.69 6.96 -6.14
C SER A 48 -6.59 6.13 -6.80
N ARG A 49 -6.93 4.93 -7.28
CA ARG A 49 -6.03 4.09 -8.08
C ARG A 49 -5.66 4.74 -9.41
N LYS A 50 -6.65 5.22 -10.17
CA LYS A 50 -6.38 5.95 -11.42
C LYS A 50 -5.45 7.14 -11.19
N CYS A 51 -5.70 7.94 -10.14
CA CYS A 51 -4.86 9.08 -9.81
C CYS A 51 -3.41 8.65 -9.55
N LEU A 52 -3.19 7.58 -8.81
CA LEU A 52 -1.85 7.03 -8.58
C LEU A 52 -1.24 6.49 -9.88
N GLU A 53 -1.97 5.69 -10.67
CA GLU A 53 -1.48 5.12 -11.93
C GLU A 53 -1.03 6.20 -12.92
N GLU A 54 -1.84 7.25 -13.13
CA GLU A 54 -1.50 8.40 -13.99
C GLU A 54 -0.28 9.18 -13.47
N ASN A 55 -0.08 9.18 -12.15
CA ASN A 55 1.06 9.81 -11.48
C ASN A 55 2.24 8.84 -11.25
N ASN A 56 2.30 7.71 -11.96
CA ASN A 56 3.38 6.71 -11.84
C ASN A 56 3.53 6.11 -10.42
N TRP A 57 2.40 5.97 -9.73
CA TRP A 57 2.33 5.54 -8.33
C TRP A 57 3.07 6.47 -7.35
N ASP A 58 3.27 7.73 -7.72
CA ASP A 58 3.87 8.72 -6.84
C ASP A 58 2.78 9.37 -5.97
N PHE A 59 2.77 9.04 -4.67
CA PHE A 59 1.74 9.52 -3.73
C PHE A 59 1.78 11.04 -3.52
N ASP A 60 2.99 11.63 -3.49
CA ASP A 60 3.16 13.07 -3.28
C ASP A 60 2.62 13.84 -4.48
N LYS A 61 3.03 13.41 -5.68
CA LYS A 61 2.54 13.96 -6.95
C LYS A 61 1.04 13.74 -7.14
N ALA A 62 0.54 12.53 -6.88
CA ALA A 62 -0.89 12.22 -6.96
C ALA A 62 -1.71 13.10 -6.02
N GLY A 63 -1.25 13.30 -4.78
CA GLY A 63 -1.88 14.19 -3.81
C GLY A 63 -1.89 15.66 -4.26
N TYR A 64 -0.79 16.15 -4.83
CA TYR A 64 -0.70 17.50 -5.39
C TYR A 64 -1.65 17.68 -6.59
N VAL A 65 -1.61 16.76 -7.56
CA VAL A 65 -2.47 16.79 -8.74
C VAL A 65 -3.94 16.69 -8.35
N PHE A 66 -4.29 15.81 -7.42
CA PHE A 66 -5.64 15.73 -6.87
C PHE A 66 -6.09 17.07 -6.28
N THR A 67 -5.26 17.69 -5.44
CA THR A 67 -5.59 18.96 -4.78
C THR A 67 -5.86 20.05 -5.80
N GLU A 68 -5.01 20.17 -6.82
CA GLU A 68 -5.20 21.13 -7.91
C GLU A 68 -6.45 20.84 -8.73
N MET A 69 -6.70 19.56 -9.10
CA MET A 69 -7.92 19.19 -9.83
C MET A 69 -9.20 19.40 -9.01
N ASN A 70 -9.15 19.16 -7.70
CA ASN A 70 -10.24 19.38 -6.77
C ASN A 70 -10.57 20.88 -6.66
N LYS A 71 -9.54 21.73 -6.52
CA LYS A 71 -9.68 23.20 -6.54
C LYS A 71 -10.28 23.70 -7.85
N LEU A 72 -9.86 23.11 -8.97
CA LEU A 72 -10.39 23.42 -10.30
C LEU A 72 -11.78 22.82 -10.57
N ASN A 73 -12.39 22.10 -9.61
CA ASN A 73 -13.65 21.38 -9.79
C ASN A 73 -13.65 20.45 -11.02
N LYS A 74 -12.48 19.90 -11.37
CA LYS A 74 -12.31 18.99 -12.51
C LYS A 74 -12.53 17.52 -12.16
N ILE A 75 -12.70 17.21 -10.89
CA ILE A 75 -12.91 15.84 -10.42
C ILE A 75 -14.39 15.51 -10.54
N PRO A 76 -14.76 14.47 -11.31
CA PRO A 76 -16.16 14.12 -11.51
C PRO A 76 -16.81 13.66 -10.21
N GLN A 77 -18.11 13.90 -10.08
CA GLN A 77 -18.86 13.54 -8.87
C GLN A 77 -18.83 12.03 -8.59
N GLU A 78 -18.72 11.21 -9.64
CA GLU A 78 -18.53 9.76 -9.58
C GLU A 78 -17.31 9.36 -8.74
N ALA A 79 -16.28 10.20 -8.72
CA ALA A 79 -15.08 9.94 -7.92
C ALA A 79 -15.34 9.98 -6.42
N PHE A 80 -16.42 10.61 -5.97
CA PHE A 80 -16.80 10.69 -4.55
C PHE A 80 -17.88 9.66 -4.18
N ILE A 81 -18.30 8.82 -5.14
CA ILE A 81 -19.23 7.72 -4.89
C ILE A 81 -18.42 6.52 -4.40
N LYS A 82 -18.52 6.26 -3.10
CA LYS A 82 -17.82 5.19 -2.38
C LYS A 82 -18.57 3.85 -2.41
#